data_AF-X0VVR9-F1
#
_entry.id   AF-X0VVR9-F1
#
_cell.length_a   1.000
_cell.length_b   1.000
_cell.length_c   1.000
_cell.angle_alpha   90.00
_cell.angle_beta   90.00
_cell.angle_gamma   90.00
#
_symmetry.space_group_name_H-M   'P 1'
#
loop_
_entity.id
_entity.type
_entity.pdbx_description
1 polymer ?
#
loop_
_entity_poly.entity_id
_entity_poly.type
_entity_poly.pdbx_seq_one_letter_code
_entity_poly.pdbx_strand_id
1 'polypeptide(L)'
;YLICAKDWVRYNLTGDISSDESDLSQMPCDIRTRGYSNELFRLCGIQDLSHLFPPVVSSHEVAGGVTAKAEEETGLRQGTPVVTGLTDVQASMIGAGATHVGAACSIVGTSSLNNVVLDLPSFEPPGIGFQFLMPDNLWVRSFTNTSGTMNLDWFMTNFANEERAEAERLGISVYKVLEEVAASVPLGSGGVIFHPYLNTTGVSAPFRNTAARGQFFGIGVEHERRHLLRAVYEGLALAMRELYQLTSADAPEVIVTGGGAQ
;
A
#
# COMPACT_ATOMS: atom_id res chain seq x y z
N TYR A 1 11.61 23.72 12.55
CA TYR A 1 11.33 23.02 11.28
C TYR A 1 10.17 22.05 11.48
N LEU A 2 9.31 21.92 10.47
CA LEU A 2 8.25 20.92 10.37
C LEU A 2 8.75 19.83 9.42
N ILE A 3 9.15 18.68 9.97
CA ILE A 3 9.78 17.59 9.22
C ILE A 3 9.07 16.28 9.52
N CYS A 4 9.10 15.32 8.58
CA CYS A 4 8.52 14.00 8.77
C CYS A 4 9.32 13.15 9.76
N ALA A 5 8.72 12.07 10.27
CA ALA A 5 9.39 11.17 11.22
C ALA A 5 10.67 10.56 10.63
N LYS A 6 10.65 10.22 9.33
CA LYS A 6 11.84 9.79 8.58
C LYS A 6 12.97 10.83 8.67
N ASP A 7 12.63 12.07 8.32
CA ASP A 7 13.58 13.18 8.32
C ASP A 7 14.13 13.47 9.71
N TRP A 8 13.31 13.31 10.76
CA TRP A 8 13.76 13.43 12.15
C TRP A 8 14.80 12.36 12.53
N VAL A 9 14.58 11.10 12.15
CA VAL A 9 15.58 10.04 12.36
C VAL A 9 16.89 10.39 11.65
N ARG A 10 16.82 10.83 10.39
CA ARG A 10 18.00 11.25 9.62
C ARG A 10 18.71 12.46 10.25
N TYR A 11 17.96 13.46 10.71
CA TYR A 11 18.50 14.62 11.41
C TYR A 11 19.28 14.21 12.66
N ASN A 12 18.76 13.28 13.47
CA ASN A 12 19.50 12.81 14.64
C ASN A 12 20.81 12.08 14.26
N LEU A 13 20.83 11.40 13.12
CA LEU A 13 22.03 10.71 12.64
C LEU A 13 23.08 11.68 12.07
N THR A 14 22.66 12.72 11.35
CA THR A 14 23.54 13.51 10.45
C THR A 14 23.62 14.99 10.77
N GLY A 15 22.64 15.55 11.48
CA GLY A 15 22.42 16.99 11.63
C GLY A 15 21.77 17.67 10.42
N ASP A 16 21.47 16.94 9.34
CA ASP A 16 20.84 17.48 8.13
C ASP A 16 19.34 17.76 8.33
N ILE A 17 18.89 18.90 7.80
CA ILE A 17 17.48 19.30 7.76
C ILE A 17 17.09 19.49 6.30
N SER A 18 16.56 18.43 5.72
CA SER A 18 15.97 18.39 4.38
C SER A 18 14.76 17.45 4.38
N SER A 19 14.07 17.33 3.26
CA SER A 19 13.07 16.28 3.01
C SER A 19 13.22 15.80 1.57
N ASP A 20 12.39 14.85 1.15
CA ASP A 20 12.41 14.32 -0.21
C ASP A 20 11.03 14.36 -0.86
N GLU A 21 10.99 14.09 -2.16
CA GLU A 21 9.76 14.16 -2.96
C GLU A 21 8.65 13.22 -2.45
N SER A 22 9.03 12.06 -1.89
CA SER A 22 8.05 11.11 -1.35
C SER A 22 7.31 11.65 -0.13
N ASP A 23 8.02 12.30 0.80
CA ASP A 23 7.43 13.01 1.95
C ASP A 23 6.70 14.29 1.52
N LEU A 24 7.26 15.03 0.56
CA LEU A 24 6.65 16.24 -0.01
C LEU A 24 5.22 15.97 -0.51
N SER A 25 4.96 14.76 -1.02
CA SER A 25 3.63 14.33 -1.48
C SER A 25 2.54 14.36 -0.41
N GLN A 26 2.93 14.40 0.88
CA GLN A 26 2.03 14.48 2.03
C GLN A 26 2.01 15.88 2.69
N MET A 27 2.77 16.83 2.13
CA MET A 27 2.83 18.22 2.57
C MET A 27 2.00 19.12 1.61
N PRO A 28 1.89 20.44 1.87
CA PRO A 28 1.31 21.40 0.92
C PRO A 28 2.11 21.49 -0.40
N CYS A 29 2.00 20.47 -1.24
CA CYS A 29 2.72 20.28 -2.50
C CYS A 29 1.78 20.41 -3.70
N ASP A 30 2.27 21.07 -4.75
CA ASP A 30 1.69 20.88 -6.08
C ASP A 30 2.41 19.70 -6.76
N ILE A 31 1.68 18.57 -6.83
CA ILE A 31 2.20 17.32 -7.38
C ILE A 31 2.65 17.44 -8.84
N ARG A 32 2.14 18.43 -9.58
CA ARG A 32 2.51 18.66 -10.99
C ARG A 32 3.87 19.33 -11.10
N THR A 33 4.12 20.31 -10.22
CA THR A 33 5.38 21.08 -10.21
C THR A 33 6.44 20.46 -9.31
N ARG A 34 6.07 19.42 -8.53
CA ARG A 34 6.96 18.66 -7.63
C ARG A 34 7.60 19.57 -6.57
N GLY A 35 6.85 20.55 -6.10
CA GLY A 35 7.32 21.55 -5.14
C GLY A 35 6.23 22.00 -4.18
N TYR A 36 6.61 22.79 -3.18
CA TYR A 36 5.66 23.41 -2.29
C TYR A 36 4.71 24.35 -3.05
N SER A 37 3.44 24.33 -2.65
CA SER A 37 2.39 25.17 -3.23
C SER A 37 2.05 26.32 -2.29
N ASN A 38 2.41 27.54 -2.70
CA ASN A 38 1.99 28.76 -2.01
C ASN A 38 0.46 28.87 -1.91
N GLU A 39 -0.26 28.34 -2.91
CA GLU A 39 -1.72 28.32 -2.88
C GLU A 39 -2.24 27.41 -1.77
N LEU A 40 -1.68 26.20 -1.62
CA LEU A 40 -2.08 25.29 -0.55
C LEU A 40 -1.71 25.86 0.82
N PHE A 41 -0.53 26.48 0.97
CA PHE A 41 -0.19 27.18 2.22
C PHE A 41 -1.20 28.27 2.59
N ARG A 42 -1.64 29.06 1.60
CA ARG A 42 -2.67 30.08 1.78
C ARG A 42 -4.02 29.48 2.16
N LEU A 43 -4.46 28.44 1.45
CA LEU A 43 -5.74 27.74 1.72
C LEU A 43 -5.77 27.10 3.11
N CYS A 44 -4.64 26.57 3.57
CA CYS A 44 -4.50 26.01 4.90
C CYS A 44 -4.30 27.08 6.01
N GLY A 45 -4.15 28.36 5.65
CA GLY A 45 -3.94 29.45 6.62
C GLY A 45 -2.57 29.42 7.31
N ILE A 46 -1.56 28.81 6.69
CA ILE A 46 -0.21 28.60 7.25
C ILE A 46 0.90 29.25 6.41
N GLN A 47 0.55 30.21 5.55
CA GLN A 47 1.52 30.87 4.66
C GLN A 47 2.71 31.49 5.42
N ASP A 48 2.46 32.11 6.57
CA ASP A 48 3.51 32.69 7.42
C ASP A 48 4.45 31.63 8.02
N LEU A 49 4.04 30.36 8.04
CA LEU A 49 4.81 29.22 8.55
C LEU A 49 5.56 28.46 7.43
N SER A 50 5.44 28.87 6.17
CA SER A 50 6.10 28.21 5.03
C SER A 50 7.61 28.06 5.20
N HIS A 51 8.27 29.01 5.88
CA HIS A 51 9.70 28.97 6.20
C HIS A 51 10.11 27.85 7.16
N LEU A 52 9.17 27.20 7.85
CA LEU A 52 9.45 26.06 8.73
C LEU A 52 9.56 24.75 7.95
N PHE A 53 9.10 24.70 6.70
CA PHE A 53 9.20 23.51 5.85
C PHE A 53 10.64 23.38 5.32
N PRO A 54 11.23 22.18 5.34
CA PRO A 54 12.61 21.95 4.96
C PRO A 54 12.81 22.08 3.44
N PRO A 55 14.04 22.31 2.97
CA PRO A 55 14.35 22.16 1.54
C PRO A 55 14.12 20.70 1.10
N VAL A 56 13.62 20.52 -0.12
CA VAL A 56 13.39 19.20 -0.73
C VAL A 56 14.58 18.87 -1.63
N VAL A 57 15.19 17.71 -1.40
CA VAL A 57 16.34 17.18 -2.15
C VAL A 57 16.01 15.81 -2.73
N SER A 58 16.92 15.22 -3.52
CA SER A 58 16.70 13.88 -4.06
C SER A 58 16.65 12.83 -2.95
N SER A 59 15.73 11.87 -3.05
CA SER A 59 15.57 10.79 -2.07
C SER A 59 16.84 9.92 -1.93
N HIS A 60 17.65 9.81 -2.99
CA HIS A 60 18.90 9.04 -3.00
C HIS A 60 20.15 9.91 -2.74
N GLU A 61 19.98 11.20 -2.48
CA GLU A 61 21.10 12.08 -2.13
C GLU A 61 21.66 11.72 -0.75
N VAL A 62 22.99 11.75 -0.60
CA VAL A 62 23.64 11.57 0.69
C VAL A 62 23.48 12.86 1.50
N ALA A 63 22.57 12.84 2.46
CA ALA A 63 22.28 13.97 3.34
C ALA A 63 23.42 14.25 4.32
N GLY A 64 24.23 13.24 4.64
CA GLY A 64 25.39 13.38 5.50
C GLY A 64 25.96 12.04 5.95
N GLY A 65 26.92 12.09 6.87
CA GLY A 65 27.45 10.91 7.55
C GLY A 65 26.93 10.81 8.97
N VAL A 66 26.84 9.59 9.50
CA VAL A 66 26.57 9.36 10.93
C VAL A 66 27.55 10.18 11.78
N THR A 67 27.02 10.99 12.71
CA THR A 67 27.83 11.81 13.62
C THR A 67 28.45 10.96 14.74
N ALA A 68 29.49 11.49 15.40
CA ALA A 68 30.08 10.84 16.57
C ALA A 68 29.05 10.61 17.70
N LYS A 69 28.14 11.58 17.90
CA LYS A 69 27.04 11.44 18.88
C LYS A 69 26.10 10.30 18.50
N ALA A 70 25.71 10.21 17.23
CA ALA A 70 24.84 9.14 16.76
C ALA A 70 25.51 7.76 16.82
N GLU A 71 26.83 7.67 16.62
CA GLU A 71 27.60 6.44 16.84
C GLU A 71 27.51 5.97 18.30
N GLU A 72 27.67 6.89 19.26
CA GLU A 72 27.53 6.57 20.69
C GLU A 72 26.11 6.06 21.04
N GLU A 73 25.07 6.66 20.47
CA GLU A 73 23.67 6.32 20.77
C GLU A 73 23.17 5.06 20.06
N THR A 74 23.69 4.75 18.87
CA THR A 74 23.13 3.70 17.99
C THR A 74 24.09 2.56 17.68
N GLY A 75 25.40 2.76 17.88
CA GLY A 75 26.46 1.84 17.44
C GLY A 75 26.76 1.87 15.94
N LEU A 76 26.12 2.76 15.17
CA LEU A 76 26.42 2.94 13.75
C LEU A 76 27.75 3.69 13.58
N ARG A 77 28.66 3.16 12.76
CA ARG A 77 30.00 3.74 12.57
C ARG A 77 29.95 5.19 12.12
N GLN A 78 30.68 6.08 12.79
CA GLN A 78 30.80 7.49 12.39
C GLN A 78 31.26 7.62 10.92
N GLY A 79 30.64 8.54 10.19
CA GLY A 79 30.92 8.80 8.78
C GLY A 79 30.24 7.84 7.81
N THR A 80 29.48 6.85 8.30
CA THR A 80 28.63 6.01 7.42
C THR A 80 27.64 6.90 6.67
N PRO A 81 27.58 6.85 5.33
CA PRO A 81 26.65 7.67 4.56
C PRO A 81 25.19 7.37 4.91
N VAL A 82 24.38 8.42 5.03
CA VAL A 82 22.94 8.36 5.25
C VAL A 82 22.26 9.13 4.14
N VAL A 83 21.35 8.48 3.41
CA VAL A 83 20.57 9.11 2.33
C VAL A 83 19.33 9.83 2.87
N THR A 84 18.78 10.76 2.10
CA THR A 84 17.54 11.49 2.44
C THR A 84 16.37 10.53 2.71
N GLY A 85 16.31 9.44 1.96
CA GLY A 85 15.37 8.33 2.16
C GLY A 85 14.04 8.52 1.46
N LEU A 86 13.13 7.57 1.69
CA LEU A 86 11.82 7.46 1.03
C LEU A 86 10.75 7.09 2.06
N THR A 87 9.50 7.44 1.78
CA THR A 87 8.34 6.85 2.47
C THR A 87 8.18 5.37 2.10
N ASP A 88 7.47 4.64 2.95
CA ASP A 88 7.32 3.19 2.91
C ASP A 88 6.77 2.64 1.58
N VAL A 89 5.79 3.30 0.97
CA VAL A 89 5.18 2.87 -0.31
C VAL A 89 6.22 2.88 -1.43
N GLN A 90 6.92 4.01 -1.64
CA GLN A 90 7.94 4.16 -2.67
C GLN A 90 9.14 3.26 -2.39
N ALA A 91 9.56 3.15 -1.13
CA ALA A 91 10.62 2.22 -0.74
C ALA A 91 10.24 0.76 -1.05
N SER A 92 9.00 0.37 -0.79
CA SER A 92 8.49 -0.98 -1.10
C SER A 92 8.43 -1.23 -2.60
N MET A 93 7.94 -0.27 -3.38
CA MET A 93 7.91 -0.36 -4.84
C MET A 93 9.30 -0.48 -5.43
N ILE A 94 10.24 0.39 -5.02
CA ILE A 94 11.63 0.37 -5.49
C ILE A 94 12.31 -0.94 -5.09
N GLY A 95 12.15 -1.36 -3.83
CA GLY A 95 12.71 -2.63 -3.33
C GLY A 95 12.16 -3.86 -4.05
N ALA A 96 10.92 -3.78 -4.54
CA ALA A 96 10.30 -4.83 -5.35
C ALA A 96 10.67 -4.78 -6.84
N GLY A 97 11.38 -3.73 -7.29
CA GLY A 97 11.75 -3.53 -8.70
C GLY A 97 10.70 -2.79 -9.55
N ALA A 98 9.65 -2.26 -8.93
CA ALA A 98 8.62 -1.48 -9.61
C ALA A 98 9.06 -0.01 -9.79
N THR A 99 10.00 0.22 -10.71
CA THR A 99 10.71 1.52 -10.88
C THR A 99 10.54 2.17 -12.26
N HIS A 100 9.71 1.60 -13.14
CA HIS A 100 9.50 2.10 -14.50
C HIS A 100 8.00 2.30 -14.76
N VAL A 101 7.65 3.18 -15.71
CA VAL A 101 6.26 3.47 -16.09
C VAL A 101 5.51 2.19 -16.44
N GLY A 102 4.31 2.03 -15.90
CA GLY A 102 3.49 0.82 -16.05
C GLY A 102 3.80 -0.29 -15.05
N ALA A 103 4.91 -0.19 -14.30
CA ALA A 103 5.19 -1.15 -13.23
C ALA A 103 4.11 -1.06 -12.14
N ALA A 104 3.46 -2.18 -11.87
CA ALA A 104 2.45 -2.29 -10.84
C ALA A 104 2.95 -3.09 -9.64
N CYS A 105 2.60 -2.61 -8.45
CA CYS A 105 2.93 -3.27 -7.19
C CYS A 105 1.74 -3.24 -6.23
N SER A 106 1.25 -4.42 -5.85
CA SER A 106 0.27 -4.60 -4.77
C SER A 106 0.99 -4.92 -3.47
N ILE A 107 0.77 -4.13 -2.44
CA ILE A 107 1.19 -4.43 -1.07
C ILE A 107 -0.05 -5.00 -0.36
N VAL A 108 -0.06 -6.30 -0.09
CA VAL A 108 -1.21 -7.02 0.47
C VAL A 108 -0.92 -7.40 1.93
N GLY A 109 -1.68 -6.79 2.84
CA GLY A 109 -1.74 -7.13 4.25
C GLY A 109 -3.21 -7.09 4.71
N THR A 110 -3.47 -6.66 5.95
CA THR A 110 -4.85 -6.52 6.47
C THR A 110 -5.73 -5.69 5.53
N SER A 111 -5.16 -4.63 4.95
CA SER A 111 -5.65 -3.91 3.77
C SER A 111 -4.74 -4.18 2.57
N SER A 112 -5.15 -3.77 1.37
CA SER A 112 -4.28 -3.78 0.20
C SER A 112 -4.06 -2.38 -0.34
N LEU A 113 -2.84 -2.14 -0.83
CA LEU A 113 -2.45 -0.92 -1.52
C LEU A 113 -1.97 -1.29 -2.92
N ASN A 114 -2.66 -0.81 -3.95
CA ASN A 114 -2.40 -1.16 -5.34
C ASN A 114 -1.81 0.06 -6.03
N ASN A 115 -0.57 -0.06 -6.45
CA ASN A 115 0.24 1.06 -6.92
C ASN A 115 0.64 0.84 -8.38
N VAL A 116 0.64 1.91 -9.17
CA VAL A 116 1.17 1.93 -10.54
C VAL A 116 2.07 3.14 -10.72
N VAL A 117 3.24 2.91 -11.31
CA VAL A 117 4.18 3.98 -11.67
C VAL A 117 3.74 4.65 -12.97
N LEU A 118 3.75 5.98 -12.98
CA LEU A 118 3.32 6.84 -14.09
C LEU A 118 4.43 7.84 -14.47
N ASP A 119 4.44 8.28 -15.73
CA ASP A 119 5.26 9.38 -16.25
C ASP A 119 4.57 10.75 -16.13
N LEU A 120 3.28 10.78 -15.81
CA LEU A 120 2.48 11.97 -15.57
C LEU A 120 1.51 11.74 -14.41
N PRO A 121 1.16 12.79 -13.64
CA PRO A 121 0.21 12.63 -12.56
C PRO A 121 -1.19 12.29 -13.06
N SER A 122 -1.88 11.38 -12.36
CA SER A 122 -3.27 11.03 -12.64
C SER A 122 -4.17 11.43 -11.46
N PHE A 123 -5.25 12.13 -11.76
CA PHE A 123 -6.22 12.60 -10.76
C PHE A 123 -7.57 11.86 -10.86
N GLU A 124 -7.65 10.88 -11.76
CA GLU A 124 -8.87 10.11 -11.99
C GLU A 124 -8.82 8.77 -11.24
N PRO A 125 -9.97 8.26 -10.77
CA PRO A 125 -11.18 9.05 -10.47
C PRO A 125 -10.92 10.05 -9.31
N PRO A 126 -11.57 11.23 -9.32
CA PRO A 126 -11.34 12.25 -8.31
C PRO A 126 -11.81 11.81 -6.93
N GLY A 127 -11.05 12.17 -5.89
CA GLY A 127 -11.41 11.88 -4.50
C GLY A 127 -11.21 10.42 -4.06
N ILE A 128 -10.60 9.59 -4.91
CA ILE A 128 -10.30 8.19 -4.64
C ILE A 128 -8.79 7.95 -4.71
N GLY A 129 -8.24 7.16 -3.80
CA GLY A 129 -6.82 6.83 -3.76
C GLY A 129 -5.90 8.03 -3.47
N PHE A 130 -4.60 7.83 -3.71
CA PHE A 130 -3.53 8.79 -3.49
C PHE A 130 -2.72 8.99 -4.76
N GLN A 131 -2.05 10.14 -4.82
CA GLN A 131 -1.07 10.47 -5.84
C GLN A 131 0.22 10.85 -5.13
N PHE A 132 1.29 10.11 -5.41
CA PHE A 132 2.60 10.37 -4.81
C PHE A 132 3.64 10.70 -5.87
N LEU A 133 4.66 11.47 -5.48
CA LEU A 133 5.90 11.62 -6.22
C LEU A 133 6.79 10.41 -5.95
N MET A 134 7.57 10.06 -6.95
CA MET A 134 8.61 9.04 -6.90
C MET A 134 9.88 9.64 -7.53
N PRO A 135 11.09 9.20 -7.11
CA PRO A 135 12.33 9.64 -7.75
C PRO A 135 12.33 9.52 -9.27
N ASP A 136 13.28 10.19 -9.91
CA ASP A 136 13.51 10.14 -11.36
C ASP A 136 12.36 10.73 -12.20
N ASN A 137 11.69 11.76 -11.68
CA ASN A 137 10.56 12.45 -12.32
C ASN A 137 9.37 11.51 -12.58
N LEU A 138 9.16 10.52 -11.72
CA LEU A 138 8.03 9.61 -11.80
C LEU A 138 6.94 9.99 -10.79
N TRP A 139 5.76 9.41 -11.00
CA TRP A 139 4.64 9.47 -10.08
C TRP A 139 4.16 8.07 -9.74
N VAL A 140 3.47 7.95 -8.62
CA VAL A 140 2.74 6.73 -8.25
C VAL A 140 1.28 7.08 -8.07
N ARG A 141 0.42 6.38 -8.81
CA ARG A 141 -1.01 6.34 -8.52
C ARG A 141 -1.27 5.15 -7.61
N SER A 142 -1.88 5.41 -6.46
CA SER A 142 -2.09 4.40 -5.43
C SER A 142 -3.57 4.31 -5.04
N PHE A 143 -4.10 3.10 -4.96
CA PHE A 143 -5.46 2.84 -4.50
C PHE A 143 -5.44 1.91 -3.30
N THR A 144 -5.99 2.39 -2.18
CA THR A 144 -6.16 1.57 -0.99
C THR A 144 -7.53 0.89 -1.01
N ASN A 145 -7.52 -0.43 -0.95
CA ASN A 145 -8.69 -1.21 -0.60
C ASN A 145 -8.58 -1.61 0.88
N THR A 146 -9.60 -1.29 1.67
CA THR A 146 -9.73 -1.78 3.04
C THR A 146 -9.91 -3.31 3.10
N SER A 147 -10.10 -3.94 1.95
CA SER A 147 -10.22 -5.37 1.74
C SER A 147 -8.85 -5.99 1.44
N GLY A 148 -8.21 -6.55 2.47
CA GLY A 148 -7.01 -7.37 2.35
C GLY A 148 -7.20 -8.72 3.04
N THR A 149 -6.14 -9.23 3.66
CA THR A 149 -6.10 -10.53 4.36
C THR A 149 -7.13 -10.63 5.48
N MET A 150 -7.66 -9.51 5.99
CA MET A 150 -8.70 -9.51 7.02
C MET A 150 -9.94 -10.34 6.62
N ASN A 151 -10.22 -10.44 5.31
CA ASN A 151 -11.32 -11.24 4.80
C ASN A 151 -11.06 -12.74 4.93
N LEU A 152 -9.83 -13.15 4.66
CA LEU A 152 -9.40 -14.52 4.85
C LEU A 152 -9.34 -14.84 6.36
N ASP A 153 -8.78 -13.95 7.18
CA ASP A 153 -8.73 -14.07 8.64
C ASP A 153 -10.13 -14.25 9.25
N TRP A 154 -11.09 -13.45 8.79
CA TRP A 154 -12.49 -13.57 9.19
C TRP A 154 -13.06 -14.93 8.79
N PHE A 155 -12.85 -15.37 7.54
CA PHE A 155 -13.36 -16.67 7.09
C PHE A 155 -12.74 -17.81 7.90
N MET A 156 -11.43 -17.77 8.11
CA MET A 156 -10.70 -18.77 8.90
C MET A 156 -11.20 -18.87 10.33
N THR A 157 -11.53 -17.74 10.94
CA THR A 157 -12.00 -17.68 12.33
C THR A 157 -13.40 -18.24 12.48
N ASN A 158 -14.27 -18.05 11.48
CA ASN A 158 -15.70 -18.37 11.60
C ASN A 158 -16.09 -19.70 10.92
N PHE A 159 -15.32 -20.16 9.92
CA PHE A 159 -15.72 -21.26 9.05
C PHE A 159 -14.63 -22.32 8.84
N ALA A 160 -13.41 -22.17 9.37
CA ALA A 160 -12.30 -23.09 9.06
C ALA A 160 -11.85 -23.98 10.23
N ASN A 161 -12.76 -24.35 11.14
CA ASN A 161 -12.41 -25.20 12.28
C ASN A 161 -11.88 -26.58 11.85
N GLU A 162 -12.44 -27.15 10.80
CA GLU A 162 -12.00 -28.45 10.25
C GLU A 162 -10.59 -28.35 9.66
N GLU A 163 -10.31 -27.32 8.86
CA GLU A 163 -8.98 -27.09 8.28
C GLU A 163 -7.94 -26.76 9.34
N ARG A 164 -8.32 -26.04 10.41
CA ARG A 164 -7.43 -25.77 11.55
C ARG A 164 -7.03 -27.06 12.26
N ALA A 165 -7.99 -27.91 12.59
CA ALA A 165 -7.72 -29.20 13.23
C ALA A 165 -6.85 -30.10 12.34
N GLU A 166 -7.09 -30.10 11.03
CA GLU A 166 -6.28 -30.86 10.08
C GLU A 166 -4.85 -30.31 9.95
N ALA A 167 -4.69 -28.99 9.90
CA ALA A 167 -3.37 -28.34 9.88
C ALA A 167 -2.55 -28.66 11.14
N GLU A 168 -3.19 -28.64 12.32
CA GLU A 168 -2.59 -29.06 13.59
C GLU A 168 -2.18 -30.54 13.55
N ARG A 169 -3.04 -31.43 13.06
CA ARG A 169 -2.75 -32.87 12.93
C ARG A 169 -1.57 -33.15 12.00
N LEU A 170 -1.45 -32.38 10.92
CA LEU A 170 -0.40 -32.52 9.92
C LEU A 170 0.88 -31.74 10.26
N GLY A 171 0.84 -30.84 11.24
CA GLY A 171 1.98 -29.98 11.60
C GLY A 171 2.34 -28.98 10.50
N ILE A 172 1.36 -28.50 9.74
CA ILE A 172 1.55 -27.56 8.62
C ILE A 172 0.77 -26.25 8.86
N SER A 173 1.05 -25.25 8.02
CA SER A 173 0.27 -24.00 8.02
C SER A 173 -1.19 -24.25 7.63
N VAL A 174 -2.13 -23.62 8.34
CA VAL A 174 -3.56 -23.65 8.00
C VAL A 174 -3.84 -23.08 6.60
N TYR A 175 -3.04 -22.10 6.16
CA TYR A 175 -3.17 -21.51 4.83
C TYR A 175 -3.00 -22.55 3.72
N LYS A 176 -2.03 -23.46 3.87
CA LYS A 176 -1.79 -24.54 2.91
C LYS A 176 -3.01 -25.46 2.76
N VAL A 177 -3.66 -25.82 3.88
CA VAL A 177 -4.88 -26.64 3.86
C VAL A 177 -6.02 -25.88 3.17
N LEU A 178 -6.19 -24.59 3.49
CA LEU A 178 -7.22 -23.74 2.87
C LEU A 178 -7.02 -23.58 1.38
N GLU A 179 -5.77 -23.39 0.93
CA GLU A 179 -5.43 -23.27 -0.49
C GLU A 179 -5.73 -24.57 -1.24
N GLU A 180 -5.42 -25.74 -0.66
CA GLU A 180 -5.78 -27.03 -1.24
C GLU A 180 -7.31 -27.19 -1.36
N VAL A 181 -8.07 -26.80 -0.32
CA VAL A 181 -9.55 -26.80 -0.35
C VAL A 181 -10.08 -25.84 -1.41
N ALA A 182 -9.57 -24.61 -1.45
CA ALA A 182 -9.98 -23.60 -2.43
C ALA A 182 -9.65 -24.05 -3.86
N ALA A 183 -8.48 -24.65 -4.09
CA ALA A 183 -8.04 -25.16 -5.38
C ALA A 183 -8.89 -26.34 -5.88
N SER A 184 -9.50 -27.11 -4.98
CA SER A 184 -10.41 -28.21 -5.33
C SER A 184 -11.73 -27.74 -5.96
N VAL A 185 -12.09 -26.46 -5.79
CA VAL A 185 -13.27 -25.86 -6.40
C VAL A 185 -12.88 -25.27 -7.77
N PRO A 186 -13.65 -25.52 -8.85
CA PRO A 186 -13.41 -24.89 -10.14
C PRO A 186 -13.41 -23.36 -10.08
N LEU A 187 -12.72 -22.73 -11.05
CA LEU A 187 -12.73 -21.28 -11.23
C LEU A 187 -14.16 -20.72 -11.27
N GLY A 188 -14.37 -19.59 -10.60
CA GLY A 188 -15.67 -18.92 -10.52
C GLY A 188 -16.54 -19.38 -9.35
N SER A 189 -16.03 -20.22 -8.45
CA SER A 189 -16.69 -20.57 -7.18
C SER A 189 -18.11 -21.12 -7.31
N GLY A 190 -18.44 -21.77 -8.44
CA GLY A 190 -19.81 -22.24 -8.74
C GLY A 190 -20.81 -21.12 -9.09
N GLY A 191 -20.34 -19.88 -9.23
CA GLY A 191 -21.18 -18.68 -9.44
C GLY A 191 -21.33 -17.82 -8.19
N VAL A 192 -20.78 -18.25 -7.04
CA VAL A 192 -20.78 -17.43 -5.83
C VAL A 192 -19.79 -16.28 -5.95
N ILE A 193 -20.25 -15.06 -5.66
CA ILE A 193 -19.41 -13.86 -5.62
C ILE A 193 -19.32 -13.38 -4.18
N PHE A 194 -18.11 -13.02 -3.75
CA PHE A 194 -17.87 -12.37 -2.46
C PHE A 194 -17.41 -10.93 -2.67
N HIS A 195 -18.16 -9.97 -2.11
CA HIS A 195 -17.74 -8.58 -1.99
C HIS A 195 -16.96 -8.40 -0.69
N PRO A 196 -15.66 -8.05 -0.73
CA PRO A 196 -14.78 -8.20 0.45
C PRO A 196 -14.77 -6.99 1.41
N TYR A 197 -15.89 -6.28 1.53
CA TYR A 197 -16.00 -5.03 2.28
C TYR A 197 -16.24 -5.23 3.79
N LEU A 198 -15.49 -6.12 4.45
CA LEU A 198 -15.69 -6.44 5.87
C LEU A 198 -15.23 -5.34 6.84
N ASN A 199 -14.40 -4.42 6.38
CA ASN A 199 -13.91 -3.34 7.23
C ASN A 199 -15.07 -2.45 7.73
N THR A 200 -15.08 -2.14 9.03
CA THR A 200 -16.14 -1.33 9.66
C THR A 200 -16.21 0.10 9.12
N THR A 201 -15.10 0.60 8.57
CA THR A 201 -15.02 1.91 7.91
C THR A 201 -15.57 1.90 6.47
N GLY A 202 -15.98 0.73 5.96
CA GLY A 202 -16.47 0.53 4.61
C GLY A 202 -15.34 0.40 3.58
N VAL A 203 -15.58 0.88 2.36
CA VAL A 203 -14.64 0.81 1.23
C VAL A 203 -14.19 2.22 0.82
N SER A 204 -12.92 2.35 0.46
CA SER A 204 -12.25 3.60 0.06
C SER A 204 -11.92 3.69 -1.43
N ALA A 205 -11.66 2.55 -2.06
CA ALA A 205 -11.51 2.38 -3.49
C ALA A 205 -12.06 0.99 -3.86
N PRO A 206 -12.73 0.82 -5.01
CA PRO A 206 -12.75 1.73 -6.18
C PRO A 206 -13.68 2.94 -6.05
N PHE A 207 -14.62 2.88 -5.10
CA PHE A 207 -15.48 3.99 -4.70
C PHE A 207 -15.43 4.15 -3.19
N ARG A 208 -15.92 5.29 -2.70
CA ARG A 208 -16.02 5.54 -1.26
C ARG A 208 -17.43 5.25 -0.78
N ASN A 209 -17.58 4.26 0.09
CA ASN A 209 -18.85 3.97 0.77
C ASN A 209 -18.58 3.42 2.17
N THR A 210 -18.87 4.23 3.20
CA THR A 210 -18.67 3.88 4.61
C THR A 210 -19.66 2.84 5.14
N ALA A 211 -20.79 2.66 4.44
CA ALA A 211 -21.81 1.68 4.75
C ALA A 211 -21.61 0.34 4.03
N ALA A 212 -20.61 0.22 3.13
CA ALA A 212 -20.31 -1.03 2.44
C ALA A 212 -19.96 -2.13 3.44
N ARG A 213 -20.51 -3.34 3.25
CA ARG A 213 -20.29 -4.51 4.11
C ARG A 213 -20.04 -5.76 3.26
N GLY A 214 -19.36 -6.73 3.85
CA GLY A 214 -19.10 -8.01 3.20
C GLY A 214 -20.39 -8.73 2.82
N GLN A 215 -20.43 -9.30 1.62
CA GLN A 215 -21.62 -9.97 1.08
C GLN A 215 -21.21 -11.18 0.25
N PHE A 216 -21.86 -12.31 0.49
CA PHE A 216 -21.93 -13.39 -0.49
C PHE A 216 -23.18 -13.24 -1.34
N PHE A 217 -23.04 -13.40 -2.65
CA PHE A 217 -24.10 -13.34 -3.63
C PHE A 217 -24.10 -14.61 -4.50
N GLY A 218 -25.28 -15.09 -4.89
CA GLY A 218 -25.40 -16.25 -5.79
C GLY A 218 -25.36 -17.62 -5.11
N ILE A 219 -25.58 -17.71 -3.80
CA ILE A 219 -25.60 -19.01 -3.09
C ILE A 219 -26.86 -19.82 -3.46
N GLY A 220 -26.65 -21.08 -3.85
CA GLY A 220 -27.66 -22.11 -4.14
C GLY A 220 -27.45 -23.38 -3.31
N VAL A 221 -28.33 -24.39 -3.48
CA VAL A 221 -28.33 -25.62 -2.66
C VAL A 221 -27.15 -26.56 -2.94
N GLU A 222 -26.55 -26.43 -4.11
CA GLU A 222 -25.36 -27.14 -4.58
C GLU A 222 -24.06 -26.58 -3.99
N HIS A 223 -24.12 -25.41 -3.38
CA HIS A 223 -22.95 -24.74 -2.83
C HIS A 223 -22.64 -25.24 -1.43
N GLU A 224 -21.34 -25.35 -1.18
CA GLU A 224 -20.77 -25.82 0.08
C GLU A 224 -19.76 -24.79 0.61
N ARG A 225 -19.30 -24.99 1.85
CA ARG A 225 -18.32 -24.12 2.51
C ARG A 225 -17.05 -23.86 1.69
N ARG A 226 -16.55 -24.86 0.96
CA ARG A 226 -15.41 -24.73 0.04
C ARG A 226 -15.67 -23.74 -1.10
N HIS A 227 -16.90 -23.63 -1.59
CA HIS A 227 -17.26 -22.64 -2.61
C HIS A 227 -17.21 -21.22 -2.05
N LEU A 228 -17.64 -21.04 -0.78
CA LEU A 228 -17.53 -19.75 -0.10
C LEU A 228 -16.05 -19.37 0.13
N LEU A 229 -15.21 -20.32 0.53
CA LEU A 229 -13.76 -20.09 0.67
C LEU A 229 -13.13 -19.65 -0.67
N ARG A 230 -13.43 -20.37 -1.75
CA ARG A 230 -12.95 -20.01 -3.09
C ARG A 230 -13.45 -18.62 -3.52
N ALA A 231 -14.70 -18.28 -3.19
CA ALA A 231 -15.27 -16.97 -3.48
C ALA A 231 -14.56 -15.86 -2.71
N VAL A 232 -14.09 -16.09 -1.48
CA VAL A 232 -13.28 -15.11 -0.72
C VAL A 232 -11.97 -14.81 -1.43
N TYR A 233 -11.23 -15.84 -1.87
CA TYR A 233 -9.99 -15.66 -2.64
C TYR A 233 -10.24 -14.93 -3.97
N GLU A 234 -11.22 -15.39 -4.74
CA GLU A 234 -11.55 -14.78 -6.04
C GLU A 234 -12.07 -13.34 -5.87
N GLY A 235 -12.87 -13.08 -4.83
CA GLY A 235 -13.38 -11.75 -4.51
C GLY A 235 -12.27 -10.75 -4.17
N LEU A 236 -11.25 -11.16 -3.42
CA LEU A 236 -10.07 -10.33 -3.17
C LEU A 236 -9.28 -10.03 -4.46
N ALA A 237 -9.03 -11.07 -5.28
CA ALA A 237 -8.33 -10.90 -6.55
C ALA A 237 -9.09 -9.98 -7.53
N LEU A 238 -10.42 -10.13 -7.60
CA LEU A 238 -11.27 -9.25 -8.41
C LEU A 238 -11.28 -7.81 -7.90
N ALA A 239 -11.33 -7.62 -6.58
CA ALA A 239 -11.28 -6.29 -5.98
C ALA A 239 -9.93 -5.61 -6.23
N MET A 240 -8.82 -6.34 -6.25
CA MET A 240 -7.51 -5.80 -6.64
C MET A 240 -7.45 -5.45 -8.14
N ARG A 241 -7.95 -6.36 -9.00
CA ARG A 241 -8.03 -6.11 -10.45
C ARG A 241 -8.84 -4.86 -10.77
N GLU A 242 -9.96 -4.65 -10.10
CA GLU A 242 -10.82 -3.48 -10.30
C GLU A 242 -10.06 -2.17 -10.03
N LEU A 243 -9.15 -2.15 -9.06
CA LEU A 243 -8.34 -0.96 -8.77
C LEU A 243 -7.34 -0.64 -9.89
N TYR A 244 -6.73 -1.65 -10.50
CA TYR A 244 -5.86 -1.43 -11.66
C TYR A 244 -6.64 -0.90 -12.87
N GLN A 245 -7.90 -1.31 -13.03
CA GLN A 245 -8.78 -0.80 -14.08
C GLN A 245 -9.19 0.67 -13.91
N LEU A 246 -8.99 1.26 -12.73
CA LEU A 246 -9.17 2.70 -12.51
C LEU A 246 -8.03 3.53 -13.09
N THR A 247 -6.88 2.92 -13.35
CA THR A 247 -5.75 3.61 -14.01
C THR A 247 -5.86 3.51 -15.52
N SER A 248 -5.38 4.53 -16.22
CA SER A 248 -5.18 4.47 -17.67
C SER A 248 -3.90 3.76 -18.08
N ALA A 249 -3.07 3.35 -17.11
CA ALA A 249 -1.81 2.68 -17.36
C ALA A 249 -2.04 1.21 -17.64
N ASP A 250 -1.34 0.69 -18.65
CA ASP A 250 -1.28 -0.75 -18.87
C ASP A 250 -0.34 -1.35 -17.83
N ALA A 251 -0.87 -2.27 -17.03
CA ALA A 251 -0.16 -2.97 -15.95
C ALA A 251 -0.18 -4.48 -16.26
N PRO A 252 0.59 -4.95 -17.26
CA PRO A 252 0.54 -6.33 -17.72
C PRO A 252 1.08 -7.32 -16.66
N GLU A 253 1.91 -6.83 -15.74
CA GLU A 253 2.49 -7.59 -14.65
C GLU A 253 2.28 -6.82 -13.34
N VAL A 254 1.87 -7.55 -12.29
CA VAL A 254 1.68 -7.01 -10.94
C VAL A 254 2.60 -7.74 -9.99
N ILE A 255 3.53 -7.01 -9.38
CA ILE A 255 4.37 -7.53 -8.31
C ILE A 255 3.55 -7.51 -7.01
N VAL A 256 3.50 -8.62 -6.28
CA VAL A 256 2.75 -8.71 -5.03
C VAL A 256 3.74 -8.85 -3.87
N THR A 257 3.58 -7.99 -2.87
CA THR A 257 4.42 -7.95 -1.66
C THR A 257 3.53 -7.93 -0.40
N GLY A 258 4.14 -8.03 0.78
CA GLY A 258 3.42 -8.09 2.05
C GLY A 258 3.05 -9.52 2.47
N GLY A 259 2.45 -9.66 3.65
CA GLY A 259 2.13 -10.97 4.22
C GLY A 259 1.10 -11.76 3.42
N GLY A 260 0.20 -11.08 2.69
CA GLY A 260 -0.79 -11.72 1.82
C GLY A 260 -0.25 -12.17 0.46
N ALA A 261 1.06 -12.02 0.21
CA ALA A 261 1.71 -12.52 -1.00
C ALA A 261 2.23 -13.97 -0.85
N GLN A 262 2.25 -14.52 0.37
CA GLN A 262 2.72 -15.87 0.67
C GLN A 262 1.66 -16.92 0.38
#